data_AF-A0A553AAD6-F1
#
_entry.id   AF-A0A553AAD6-F1
#
_cell.length_a   1.000
_cell.length_b   1.000
_cell.length_c   1.000
_cell.angle_alpha   90.00
_cell.angle_beta   90.00
_cell.angle_gamma   90.00
#
_symmetry.space_group_name_H-M   'P 1'
#
loop_
_entity.id
_entity.type
_entity.pdbx_description
1 polymer ?
#
loop_
_entity_poly.entity_id
_entity_poly.type
_entity_poly.pdbx_seq_one_letter_code
_entity_poly.pdbx_strand_id
1 'polypeptide(L)' 'MKENNEIVEIVDKITCRTDFEFFLQKLKENFGKNKEDWENDTLESYLEGLYGYNYESENDQPTWKLFAEILLAARVFE' A
#
# COMPACT_ATOMS: atom_id res chain seq x y z
N MET A 1 -7.60 -6.44 15.48
CA MET A 1 -7.39 -5.13 16.18
C MET A 1 -5.93 -4.78 16.53
N LYS A 2 -5.08 -5.66 17.10
CA LYS A 2 -3.67 -5.31 17.41
C LYS A 2 -2.75 -5.21 16.16
N GLU A 3 -2.97 -6.06 15.15
CA GLU A 3 -2.13 -6.08 13.93
C GLU A 3 -2.36 -4.87 13.00
N ASN A 4 -3.56 -4.27 13.01
CA ASN A 4 -3.83 -3.05 12.23
C ASN A 4 -2.99 -1.84 12.68
N ASN A 5 -2.57 -1.79 13.95
CA ASN A 5 -1.69 -0.71 14.42
C ASN A 5 -0.23 -0.88 13.95
N GLU A 6 0.25 -2.11 13.75
CA GLU A 6 1.65 -2.36 13.39
C GLU A 6 1.98 -1.85 11.99
N ILE A 7 1.08 -2.05 11.02
CA ILE A 7 1.27 -1.55 9.65
C ILE A 7 1.28 -0.02 9.61
N VAL A 8 0.40 0.63 10.37
CA VAL A 8 0.36 2.09 10.47
C VAL A 8 1.67 2.64 11.02
N GLU A 9 2.22 2.02 12.08
CA GLU A 9 3.52 2.42 12.64
C GLU A 9 4.70 2.21 11.69
N ILE A 10 4.60 1.29 10.73
CA ILE A 10 5.64 1.06 9.71
C ILE A 10 5.61 2.19 8.67
N VAL A 11 4.42 2.67 8.27
CA VAL A 11 4.27 3.76 7.30
C VAL A 11 5.00 5.02 7.76
N ASP A 12 4.86 5.39 9.03
CA ASP A 12 5.48 6.59 9.62
C ASP A 12 7.02 6.54 9.63
N LYS A 13 7.62 5.36 9.43
CA LYS A 13 9.08 5.15 9.45
C LYS A 13 9.69 5.06 8.05
N ILE A 14 8.89 5.17 6.98
CA ILE A 14 9.39 5.04 5.61
C ILE A 14 10.21 6.28 5.24
N THR A 15 11.49 6.08 4.96
CA THR A 15 12.41 7.15 4.52
C THR A 15 13.14 6.81 3.23
N CYS A 16 13.19 5.54 2.85
CA CYS A 16 13.89 5.07 1.67
C CYS A 16 13.17 3.90 0.97
N ARG A 17 13.65 3.50 -0.21
CA ARG A 17 13.10 2.38 -0.99
C ARG A 17 13.03 1.08 -0.17
N THR A 18 14.06 0.76 0.59
CA THR A 18 14.11 -0.49 1.37
C THR A 18 13.04 -0.52 2.47
N ASP A 19 12.73 0.62 3.09
CA ASP A 19 11.65 0.72 4.06
C ASP A 19 10.29 0.47 3.38
N PHE A 20 10.12 1.00 2.17
CA PHE A 20 8.92 0.79 1.36
C PHE A 20 8.76 -0.68 0.91
N GLU A 21 9.85 -1.37 0.51
CA GLU A 21 9.81 -2.80 0.20
C GLU A 21 9.40 -3.64 1.42
N PHE A 22 9.94 -3.29 2.61
CA PHE A 22 9.57 -3.96 3.86
C PHE A 22 8.09 -3.75 4.19
N PHE A 23 7.58 -2.52 4.01
CA PHE A 23 6.16 -2.22 4.15
C PHE A 23 5.30 -3.06 3.18
N LEU A 24 5.65 -3.15 1.89
CA LEU A 24 4.89 -3.95 0.92
C LEU A 24 4.82 -5.43 1.30
N GLN A 25 5.93 -5.99 1.79
CA GLN A 25 5.96 -7.36 2.30
C GLN A 25 4.97 -7.52 3.46
N LYS A 26 4.98 -6.60 4.44
CA LYS A 26 4.09 -6.65 5.61
C LYS A 26 2.63 -6.43 5.26
N LEU A 27 2.33 -5.55 4.31
CA LEU A 27 0.99 -5.34 3.78
C LEU A 27 0.43 -6.62 3.15
N LYS A 28 1.22 -7.33 2.34
CA LYS A 28 0.82 -8.62 1.75
C LYS A 28 0.58 -9.68 2.82
N GLU A 29 1.46 -9.78 3.81
CA GLU A 29 1.32 -10.73 4.93
C GLU A 29 0.05 -10.45 5.74
N ASN A 30 -0.26 -9.18 6.02
CA ASN A 30 -1.45 -8.79 6.77
C ASN A 30 -2.73 -9.05 5.99
N PHE A 31 -2.78 -8.69 4.71
CA PHE A 31 -3.93 -9.01 3.85
C PHE A 31 -4.23 -10.51 3.82
N GLY A 32 -3.19 -11.35 3.76
CA GLY A 32 -3.35 -12.81 3.77
C GLY A 32 -3.83 -13.39 5.11
N LYS A 33 -3.53 -12.73 6.24
CA LYS A 33 -3.84 -13.21 7.59
C LYS A 33 -5.12 -12.63 8.18
N ASN A 34 -5.50 -11.42 7.79
CA ASN A 34 -6.60 -10.65 8.36
C ASN A 34 -7.54 -10.15 7.26
N LYS A 35 -7.77 -10.96 6.23
CA LYS A 35 -8.55 -10.55 5.06
C LYS A 35 -9.95 -10.06 5.45
N GLU A 36 -10.55 -10.70 6.45
CA GLU A 36 -11.86 -10.36 7.03
C GLU A 36 -11.92 -8.99 7.71
N ASP A 37 -10.77 -8.42 8.09
CA ASP A 37 -10.67 -7.07 8.67
C ASP A 37 -10.57 -5.99 7.58
N TRP A 38 -10.44 -6.36 6.30
CA TRP A 38 -10.34 -5.44 5.17
C TRP A 38 -11.70 -5.22 4.52
N GLU A 39 -12.15 -3.97 4.44
CA GLU A 39 -13.36 -3.62 3.68
C GLU A 39 -13.13 -3.78 2.16
N ASN A 40 -11.92 -3.45 1.69
CA ASN A 40 -11.50 -3.58 0.30
C ASN A 40 -10.71 -4.88 0.07
N ASP A 41 -11.38 -6.02 0.21
CA ASP A 41 -10.74 -7.35 0.26
C ASP A 41 -10.53 -8.02 -1.12
N THR A 42 -10.90 -7.33 -2.20
CA THR A 42 -10.64 -7.74 -3.57
C THR A 42 -9.66 -6.80 -4.25
N LEU A 43 -8.99 -7.26 -5.32
CA LEU A 43 -8.11 -6.41 -6.11
C LEU A 43 -8.86 -5.19 -6.67
N GLU A 44 -10.10 -5.38 -7.14
CA GLU A 44 -10.93 -4.32 -7.70
C GLU A 44 -11.25 -3.24 -6.65
N SER A 45 -11.85 -3.65 -5.52
CA SER A 45 -12.15 -2.72 -4.41
C SER A 45 -10.90 -2.04 -3.85
N TYR A 46 -9.76 -2.74 -3.81
CA TYR A 46 -8.49 -2.17 -3.36
C TYR A 46 -7.98 -1.08 -4.30
N LEU A 47 -8.05 -1.30 -5.61
CA LEU A 47 -7.66 -0.30 -6.62
C LEU A 47 -8.59 0.91 -6.60
N GLU A 48 -9.90 0.71 -6.38
CA GLU A 48 -10.85 1.80 -6.20
C GLU A 48 -10.53 2.65 -4.96
N GLY A 49 -10.24 2.01 -3.82
CA GLY A 49 -9.82 2.70 -2.61
C GLY A 49 -8.53 3.51 -2.78
N LEU A 50 -7.53 2.96 -3.47
CA LEU A 50 -6.29 3.66 -3.83
C LEU A 50 -6.56 4.89 -4.70
N TYR A 51 -7.43 4.76 -5.71
CA TYR A 51 -7.80 5.88 -6.58
C TYR A 51 -8.49 7.00 -5.79
N GLY A 52 -9.49 6.65 -4.97
CA GLY A 52 -10.23 7.62 -4.17
C GLY A 52 -9.33 8.40 -3.21
N TYR A 53 -8.47 7.71 -2.46
CA TYR A 53 -7.53 8.35 -1.54
C TYR A 53 -6.57 9.32 -2.25
N ASN A 54 -6.06 8.93 -3.42
CA ASN A 54 -5.20 9.81 -4.20
C ASN A 54 -5.93 11.03 -4.77
N TYR A 55 -7.15 10.83 -5.30
CA TYR A 55 -7.95 11.91 -5.89
C TYR A 55 -8.22 13.05 -4.89
N GLU A 56 -8.35 12.72 -3.60
CA GLU A 56 -8.57 13.70 -2.52
C GLU A 56 -7.29 14.32 -1.94
N SER A 57 -6.10 13.80 -2.30
CA SER A 57 -4.82 14.27 -1.78
C SER A 57 -4.28 15.48 -2.56
N GLU A 58 -3.90 16.55 -1.85
CA GLU A 58 -3.22 17.71 -2.41
C GLU A 58 -1.68 17.69 -2.16
N ASN A 59 -1.14 16.59 -1.60
CA ASN A 59 0.26 16.49 -1.16
C ASN A 59 1.16 15.72 -2.15
N ASP A 60 2.11 16.41 -2.78
CA ASP A 60 2.95 15.94 -3.91
C ASP A 60 4.34 15.37 -3.53
N GLN A 61 4.51 14.74 -2.37
CA GLN A 61 5.78 14.10 -1.95
C GLN A 61 5.48 12.76 -1.29
N PRO A 62 5.85 11.55 -1.81
CA PRO A 62 6.71 11.12 -2.93
C PRO A 62 6.08 11.27 -4.33
N THR A 63 6.89 11.15 -5.39
CA THR A 63 6.42 11.41 -6.76
C THR A 63 5.36 10.38 -7.18
N TRP A 64 4.18 10.81 -7.63
CA TRP A 64 3.18 9.95 -8.31
C TRP A 64 3.79 9.06 -9.39
N LYS A 65 4.85 9.55 -10.03
CA LYS A 65 5.66 8.80 -10.98
C LYS A 65 6.22 7.49 -10.40
N LEU A 66 6.78 7.50 -9.19
CA LEU A 66 7.33 6.29 -8.55
C LEU A 66 6.23 5.26 -8.32
N PHE A 67 5.05 5.68 -7.83
CA PHE A 67 3.89 4.80 -7.70
C PHE A 67 3.44 4.23 -9.05
N ALA A 68 3.35 5.07 -10.08
CA ALA A 68 3.01 4.62 -11.43
C ALA A 68 4.05 3.63 -11.98
N GLU A 69 5.33 3.86 -11.73
CA GLU A 69 6.43 2.97 -12.12
C GLU A 69 6.34 1.62 -11.40
N ILE A 70 6.04 1.60 -10.09
CA ILE A 70 5.84 0.37 -9.31
C ILE A 70 4.63 -0.41 -9.83
N LEU A 71 3.48 0.25 -10.02
CA LEU A 71 2.26 -0.37 -10.54
C LEU A 71 2.45 -0.89 -11.97
N LEU A 72 3.17 -0.14 -12.81
CA LEU A 72 3.50 -0.54 -14.17
C LEU A 72 4.44 -1.74 -14.19
N ALA A 73 5.48 -1.74 -13.35
CA ALA A 73 6.42 -2.84 -13.22
C ALA A 73 5.73 -4.12 -12.71
N ALA A 74 4.77 -4.01 -11.79
CA ALA A 74 4.02 -5.14 -11.24
C ALA A 74 3.21 -5.94 -12.28
N ARG A 75 2.98 -5.40 -13.48
CA ARG A 75 2.32 -6.13 -14.58
C ARG A 75 3.18 -7.26 -15.17
N VAL A 76 4.50 -7.18 -15.02
CA VAL A 76 5.46 -8.04 -15.73
C VAL A 76 6.56 -8.61 -14.83
N PHE A 77 6.62 -8.19 -13.58
CA PHE A 77 7.58 -8.66 -12.58
C PHE A 77 7.12 -10.01 -11.98
N GLU A 78 8.02 -11.00 -11.89
CA GLU A 78 7.78 -12.35 -11.34
C GLU A 78 7.93 -12.41 -9.81
#